data_AF-A0A6F8SYQ8-F1
#
_entry.id   AF-A0A6F8SYQ8-F1
#
_cell.length_a   1.000
_cell.length_b   1.000
_cell.length_c   1.000
_cell.angle_alpha   90.00
_cell.angle_beta   90.00
_cell.angle_gamma   90.00
#
_symmetry.space_group_name_H-M   'P 1'
#
loop_
_entity.id
_entity.type
_entity.pdbx_description
1 polymer ?
#
loop_
_entity_poly.entity_id
_entity_poly.type
_entity_poly.pdbx_seq_one_letter_code
_entity_poly.pdbx_strand_id
1 'polypeptide(L)'
;MCGKSLDLQYRIVSGGQVRWIHLRATFKGDASGRPRAADGTVEDITDLKRVEQALNSMRRQREELASHVPGMLYQYRLRPDGSSDSPFH
;
A
#
# COMPACT_ATOMS: atom_id res chain seq x y z
N MET A 1 -4.89 -0.19 -34.15
CA MET A 1 -3.82 0.44 -33.35
C MET A 1 -3.74 -0.28 -32.02
N CYS A 2 -2.66 -1.05 -31.78
CA CYS A 2 -2.47 -1.70 -30.48
C CYS A 2 -1.73 -0.71 -29.57
N GLY A 3 -2.48 0.00 -28.72
CA GLY A 3 -1.89 0.90 -27.72
C GLY A 3 -1.35 0.07 -26.56
N LYS A 4 -0.03 -0.08 -26.48
CA LYS A 4 0.60 -0.74 -25.33
C LYS A 4 0.47 0.17 -24.11
N SER A 5 0.07 -0.36 -22.96
CA SER A 5 0.07 0.37 -21.69
C SER A 5 1.23 -0.09 -20.79
N LEU A 6 1.64 0.79 -19.89
CA LEU A 6 2.68 0.60 -18.91
C LEU A 6 2.16 1.08 -17.56
N ASP A 7 2.23 0.21 -16.56
CA ASP A 7 1.92 0.54 -15.17
C ASP A 7 3.06 -0.02 -14.32
N LEU A 8 3.84 0.88 -13.71
CA LEU A 8 4.99 0.49 -12.90
C LEU A 8 5.19 1.42 -11.70
N GLN A 9 5.62 0.81 -10.60
CA GLN A 9 6.07 1.52 -9.41
C GLN A 9 7.56 1.25 -9.22
N TYR A 10 8.35 2.30 -9.10
CA TYR A 10 9.81 2.21 -9.01
C TYR A 10 10.37 3.30 -8.11
N ARG A 11 11.63 3.13 -7.71
CA ARG A 11 12.34 4.09 -6.89
C ARG A 11 13.30 4.91 -7.72
N ILE A 12 13.33 6.20 -7.43
CA ILE A 12 14.35 7.12 -7.93
C ILE A 12 15.05 7.79 -6.76
N VAL A 13 16.23 8.34 -7.02
CA VAL A 13 16.90 9.26 -6.10
C VAL A 13 16.76 10.66 -6.68
N SER A 14 16.17 11.58 -5.90
CA SER A 14 16.02 12.98 -6.27
C SER A 14 16.29 13.87 -5.05
N GLY A 15 17.19 14.85 -5.22
CA GLY A 15 17.62 15.71 -4.12
C GLY A 15 18.23 14.94 -2.94
N GLY A 16 18.89 13.81 -3.20
CA GLY A 16 19.47 12.93 -2.17
C GLY A 16 18.46 12.05 -1.41
N GLN A 17 17.17 12.13 -1.72
CA GLN A 17 16.14 11.30 -1.10
C GLN A 17 15.61 10.25 -2.07
N VAL A 18 15.32 9.06 -1.54
CA VAL A 18 14.62 8.01 -2.27
C VAL A 18 13.14 8.37 -2.36
N ARG A 19 12.61 8.39 -3.57
CA ARG A 19 11.19 8.60 -3.86
C ARG A 19 10.61 7.42 -4.58
N TRP A 20 9.36 7.07 -4.26
CA TRP A 20 8.58 6.09 -4.99
C TRP A 20 7.73 6.78 -6.02
N ILE A 21 7.86 6.35 -7.27
CA ILE A 21 7.14 6.92 -8.41
C ILE A 21 6.20 5.85 -8.96
N HIS A 22 4.95 6.23 -9.17
CA HIS A 22 3.98 5.47 -9.95
C HIS A 22 3.86 6.08 -11.35
N LEU A 23 4.29 5.34 -12.35
CA LEU A 23 4.15 5.71 -13.75
C LEU A 23 3.03 4.89 -14.38
N ARG A 24 2.04 5.57 -14.95
CA ARG A 24 1.02 4.98 -15.81
C ARG A 24 1.09 5.66 -17.17
N ALA A 25 1.30 4.91 -18.24
CA ALA A 25 1.40 5.47 -19.59
C ALA A 25 0.74 4.56 -20.63
N THR A 26 0.19 5.15 -21.68
CA THR A 26 -0.30 4.45 -22.87
C THR A 26 0.45 4.97 -24.08
N PHE A 27 1.06 4.07 -24.84
CA PHE A 27 1.82 4.38 -26.03
C PHE A 27 0.91 4.44 -27.26
N LYS A 28 1.00 5.55 -28.00
CA LYS A 28 0.36 5.74 -29.29
C LYS A 28 1.35 5.40 -30.39
N GLY A 29 1.03 4.35 -31.15
CA GLY A 29 1.82 3.90 -32.30
C GLY A 29 1.46 4.65 -33.59
N ASP A 30 2.41 4.73 -34.51
CA ASP A 30 2.15 5.09 -35.91
C ASP A 30 1.50 3.93 -36.70
N ALA A 31 1.21 4.15 -37.99
CA ALA A 31 0.61 3.13 -38.87
C ALA A 31 1.48 1.85 -39.01
N SER A 32 2.78 1.94 -38.69
CA SER A 32 3.72 0.80 -38.70
C SER A 32 3.83 0.09 -37.33
N GLY A 33 3.09 0.57 -36.31
CA GLY A 33 3.11 0.01 -34.97
C GLY A 33 4.28 0.48 -34.09
N ARG A 34 5.07 1.46 -34.54
CA ARG A 34 6.17 2.03 -33.75
C ARG A 34 5.62 3.10 -32.80
N PRO A 35 5.97 3.08 -31.50
CA PRO A 35 5.52 4.08 -30.56
C PRO A 35 6.11 5.46 -30.91
N ARG A 36 5.24 6.45 -31.13
CA ARG A 36 5.62 7.83 -31.50
C ARG A 36 5.32 8.83 -30.38
N ALA A 37 4.36 8.51 -29.52
CA ALA A 37 3.98 9.32 -28.37
C ALA A 37 3.51 8.43 -27.22
N ALA A 38 3.52 8.99 -26.01
CA ALA A 38 2.92 8.37 -24.83
C ALA A 38 2.12 9.42 -24.06
N ASP A 39 0.93 9.05 -23.60
CA ASP A 39 0.16 9.83 -22.64
C ASP A 39 0.19 9.11 -21.31
N GLY A 40 0.48 9.82 -20.22
CA GLY A 40 0.63 9.19 -18.93
C GLY A 40 0.71 10.15 -17.75
N THR A 41 0.68 9.59 -16.55
CA THR A 41 0.84 10.28 -15.28
C THR A 41 2.08 9.79 -14.54
N VAL A 42 2.76 10.72 -13.89
CA VAL A 42 3.88 10.45 -12.99
C VAL A 42 3.45 10.96 -11.62
N GLU A 43 3.30 10.06 -10.67
CA GLU A 43 2.85 10.38 -9.31
C GLU A 43 3.93 10.00 -8.30
N ASP A 44 4.26 10.92 -7.39
CA ASP A 44 5.13 10.63 -6.26
C ASP A 44 4.29 10.00 -5.14
N ILE A 45 4.44 8.68 -4.98
CA ILE A 45 3.71 7.88 -3.99
C ILE A 45 4.56 7.58 -2.75
N THR A 46 5.61 8.38 -2.50
CA THR A 46 6.54 8.16 -1.38
C THR A 46 5.81 8.16 -0.03
N ASP A 47 4.91 9.13 0.18
CA ASP A 47 4.19 9.24 1.45
C ASP A 47 3.19 8.09 1.63
N LEU A 48 2.53 7.65 0.56
CA LEU A 48 1.69 6.46 0.59
C LEU A 48 2.50 5.23 1.04
N LYS A 49 3.68 5.02 0.44
CA LYS A 49 4.56 3.89 0.79
C LYS A 49 5.05 3.97 2.23
N ARG A 50 5.33 5.16 2.75
CA ARG A 50 5.72 5.36 4.18
C ARG A 50 4.59 4.97 5.12
N VAL A 51 3.35 5.36 4.82
CA VAL A 51 2.17 4.99 5.61
C VAL A 51 1.92 3.48 5.55
N GLU A 52 1.98 2.87 4.36
CA GLU A 52 1.86 1.41 4.20
C GLU A 52 2.91 0.65 5.03
N GLN A 53 4.16 1.12 5.02
CA GLN A 53 5.25 0.53 5.80
C GLN A 53 5.01 0.64 7.30
N ALA A 54 4.59 1.82 7.78
CA ALA A 54 4.27 2.04 9.18
C ALA A 54 3.10 1.15 9.65
N LEU A 55 2.07 1.00 8.81
CA LEU A 55 0.95 0.11 9.11
C LEU A 55 1.40 -1.36 9.19
N ASN A 56 2.24 -1.79 8.25
CA ASN A 56 2.74 -3.16 8.23
C ASN A 56 3.66 -3.46 9.42
N SER A 57 4.50 -2.51 9.84
CA SER A 57 5.33 -2.68 11.05
C SER A 57 4.47 -2.78 12.31
N MET A 58 3.42 -1.95 12.44
CA MET A 58 2.50 -2.03 13.57
C MET A 58 1.75 -3.37 13.62
N ARG A 59 1.29 -3.87 12.45
CA ARG A 59 0.63 -5.18 12.35
C ARG A 59 1.55 -6.32 12.77
N ARG A 60 2.78 -6.33 12.23
CA ARG A 60 3.78 -7.35 12.57
C ARG A 60 4.11 -7.34 14.07
N GLN A 61 4.31 -6.17 14.66
CA GLN A 61 4.57 -6.05 16.09
C GLN A 61 3.41 -6.59 16.93
N ARG A 62 2.16 -6.35 16.52
CA ARG A 62 0.98 -6.91 17.21
C ARG A 62 0.92 -8.43 17.11
N GLU A 63 1.20 -8.98 15.92
CA GLU A 63 1.22 -10.43 15.69
C GLU A 63 2.33 -11.10 16.50
N GLU A 64 3.53 -10.51 16.54
CA GLU A 64 4.65 -11.00 17.34
C GLU A 64 4.36 -10.94 18.85
N LEU A 65 3.68 -9.91 19.34
CA LEU A 65 3.27 -9.86 20.75
C LEU A 65 2.23 -10.94 21.08
N ALA A 66 1.29 -11.19 20.17
CA ALA A 66 0.29 -12.22 20.35
C ALA A 66 0.89 -13.64 20.30
N SER A 67 1.94 -13.87 19.50
CA SER A 67 2.57 -15.20 19.37
C SER A 67 3.43 -15.61 20.56
N HIS A 68 3.92 -14.66 21.36
CA HIS A 68 4.76 -14.93 22.53
C HIS A 68 3.99 -15.01 23.86
N VAL A 69 2.67 -14.79 23.87
CA VAL A 69 1.83 -14.99 25.06
C VAL A 69 1.21 -16.39 24.99
N PRO A 70 1.66 -17.36 25.80
CA PRO A 70 0.95 -18.63 25.94
C PRO A 70 -0.36 -18.39 26.70
N GLY A 71 -1.45 -18.10 25.98
CA GLY A 71 -2.79 -17.86 26.56
C GLY A 71 -3.78 -17.26 25.55
N MET A 72 -5.07 -17.21 25.91
CA MET A 72 -6.09 -16.52 25.10
C MET A 72 -6.10 -15.02 25.42
N LEU A 73 -5.96 -14.18 24.40
CA LEU A 73 -6.18 -12.73 24.51
C LEU A 73 -7.66 -12.40 24.25
N TYR A 74 -8.34 -11.84 25.26
CA TYR A 74 -9.73 -11.38 25.13
C TYR A 74 -9.82 -9.87 25.35
N GLN A 75 -10.65 -9.20 24.55
CA GLN A 75 -10.99 -7.80 24.78
C GLN A 75 -12.33 -7.73 25.51
N TYR A 76 -12.32 -7.23 26.74
CA TYR A 76 -13.54 -7.00 27.52
C TYR A 76 -14.08 -5.59 27.22
N ARG A 77 -15.33 -5.49 26.77
CA ARG A 77 -16.02 -4.21 26.58
C ARG A 77 -17.12 -4.07 27.63
N LEU A 78 -16.89 -3.18 28.60
CA LEU A 78 -17.92 -2.71 29.53
C LEU A 78 -18.75 -1.62 28.86
N ARG A 79 -20.06 -1.80 28.80
CA ARG A 79 -20.98 -0.75 28.41
C ARG A 79 -21.33 0.12 29.62
N PRO A 80 -21.70 1.40 29.42
CA PRO A 80 -22.04 2.32 30.50
C PRO A 80 -23.22 1.88 31.39
N ASP A 81 -24.05 0.94 30.91
CA ASP A 81 -25.19 0.34 31.63
C ASP A 81 -24.79 -0.86 32.51
N GLY A 82 -23.49 -1.18 32.59
CA GLY A 82 -22.98 -2.32 33.35
C GLY A 82 -23.08 -3.66 32.61
N SER A 83 -23.67 -3.69 31.41
CA SER A 83 -23.66 -4.89 30.59
C SER A 83 -22.28 -5.09 29.95
N SER A 84 -21.87 -6.36 29.83
CA SER A 84 -20.65 -6.73 29.16
C SER A 84 -20.93 -7.61 27.96
N ASP A 85 -20.26 -7.33 26.86
CA ASP A 85 -20.29 -8.16 25.67
C ASP A 85 -19.04 -9.04 25.66
N SER A 86 -19.23 -10.35 25.80
CA SER A 86 -18.20 -11.37 25.62
C SER A 86 -18.65 -12.29 24.49
N PRO A 87 -17.88 -12.44 23.39
CA PRO A 87 -18.30 -13.25 22.24
C PRO A 87 -18.24 -14.78 22.50
N PHE A 88 -18.08 -15.23 23.74
CA PHE A 88 -17.95 -16.65 24.11
C PHE A 88 -19.04 -17.13 25.09
N HIS A 89 -20.21 -16.49 25.13
CA HIS A 89 -21.34 -16.97 25.90
C HIS A 89 -22.52 -17.39 25.02
#